data_AF-A0A9D5Z041-F1
#
_entry.id   AF-A0A9D5Z041-F1
#
_cell.length_a   1.000
_cell.length_b   1.000
_cell.length_c   1.000
_cell.angle_alpha   90.00
_cell.angle_beta   90.00
_cell.angle_gamma   90.00
#
_symmetry.space_group_name_H-M   'P 1'
#
loop_
_entity.id
_entity.type
_entity.pdbx_description
1 polymer ?
#
loop_
_entity_poly.entity_id
_entity_poly.type
_entity_poly.pdbx_seq_one_letter_code
_entity_poly.pdbx_strand_id
1 'polypeptide(L)' 'MTSVSTRTDAAPRTAAPPAEPDDVRDQIEAGVLFANGRLAGRRFASLAEAQAWAHPELGDQVVEFNPVCDCSV' A
#
# COMPACT_ATOMS: atom_id res chain seq x y z
N MET A 1 13.87 -50.03 -41.31
CA MET A 1 12.76 -49.37 -40.60
C MET A 1 13.38 -48.51 -39.52
N THR A 2 13.45 -47.19 -39.71
CA THR A 2 14.01 -46.26 -38.72
C THR A 2 12.89 -45.32 -38.30
N SER A 3 12.49 -45.44 -37.04
CA SER A 3 11.39 -44.66 -36.47
C SER A 3 11.89 -43.29 -36.05
N VAL A 4 11.17 -42.23 -36.43
CA VAL A 4 11.43 -40.85 -35.99
C VAL A 4 10.47 -40.53 -34.85
N SER A 5 11.00 -40.30 -33.65
CA SER A 5 10.24 -39.80 -32.50
C SER A 5 10.17 -38.28 -32.55
N THR A 6 8.96 -37.74 -32.68
CA THR A 6 8.70 -36.30 -32.55
C THR A 6 8.70 -35.90 -31.08
N ARG A 7 9.58 -34.98 -30.71
CA ARG A 7 9.58 -34.33 -29.40
C ARG A 7 8.59 -33.16 -29.46
N THR A 8 7.48 -33.26 -28.75
CA THR A 8 6.53 -32.15 -28.56
C THR A 8 7.23 -31.06 -27.76
N ASP A 9 7.53 -29.94 -28.40
CA ASP A 9 8.00 -28.73 -27.73
C ASP A 9 6.79 -28.03 -27.09
N ALA A 10 6.77 -27.96 -25.77
CA ALA A 10 5.75 -27.22 -25.04
C ALA A 10 6.06 -25.73 -25.19
N ALA A 11 5.11 -24.99 -25.77
CA ALA A 11 5.19 -23.55 -25.92
C ALA A 11 5.58 -22.87 -24.58
N PRO A 12 6.43 -21.83 -24.60
CA PRO A 12 6.75 -21.10 -23.39
C PRO A 12 5.45 -20.53 -22.81
N ARG A 13 5.08 -21.00 -21.61
CA ARG A 13 4.10 -20.27 -20.80
C ARG A 13 4.74 -18.94 -20.48
N THR A 14 4.24 -17.87 -21.10
CA THR A 14 4.56 -16.49 -20.70
C THR A 14 4.27 -16.39 -19.21
N ALA A 15 5.33 -16.39 -18.40
CA ALA A 15 5.22 -16.06 -17.00
C ALA A 15 4.73 -14.61 -16.93
N ALA A 16 3.70 -14.36 -16.10
CA ALA A 16 3.27 -13.00 -15.83
C ALA A 16 4.50 -12.18 -15.37
N PRO A 17 4.64 -10.92 -15.81
CA PRO A 17 5.70 -10.06 -15.32
C PRO A 17 5.62 -10.01 -13.79
N PRO A 18 6.77 -9.89 -13.09
CA PRO A 18 6.77 -9.66 -11.65
C PRO A 18 5.90 -8.44 -11.35
N ALA A 19 5.11 -8.51 -10.28
CA ALA A 19 4.35 -7.36 -9.82
C ALA A 19 5.32 -6.18 -9.65
N GLU A 20 5.05 -5.08 -10.34
CA GLU A 20 5.82 -3.87 -10.14
C GLU A 20 5.66 -3.48 -8.66
N PRO A 21 6.75 -3.10 -7.98
CA PRO A 21 6.66 -2.67 -6.58
C PRO A 21 5.67 -1.50 -6.47
N ASP A 22 4.81 -1.53 -5.44
CA ASP A 22 3.83 -0.46 -5.20
C ASP A 22 4.53 0.90 -5.21
N ASP A 23 4.08 1.80 -6.09
CA ASP A 23 4.66 3.12 -6.24
C ASP A 23 4.58 3.85 -4.90
N VAL A 24 5.74 4.25 -4.39
CA VAL A 24 5.86 4.94 -3.11
C VAL A 24 5.02 6.21 -3.04
N ARG A 25 4.72 6.84 -4.18
CA ARG A 25 3.89 8.04 -4.27
C ARG A 25 2.42 7.75 -3.95
N ASP A 26 1.99 6.52 -4.20
CA ASP A 26 0.61 6.06 -4.05
C ASP A 26 0.38 5.33 -2.72
N GLN A 27 1.43 5.17 -1.90
CA GLN A 27 1.32 4.62 -0.55
C GLN A 27 0.69 5.67 0.37
N ILE A 28 -0.64 5.65 0.51
CA ILE A 28 -1.40 6.58 1.34
C ILE A 28 -1.93 5.84 2.58
N GLU A 29 -1.71 6.41 3.77
CA GLU A 29 -2.23 5.91 5.04
C GLU A 29 -3.23 6.91 5.65
N ALA A 30 -4.24 6.37 6.34
CA ALA A 30 -5.13 7.17 7.18
C ALA A 30 -4.50 7.42 8.55
N GLY A 31 -4.60 8.66 9.05
CA GLY A 31 -4.11 9.07 10.36
C GLY A 31 -5.02 10.08 11.05
N VAL A 32 -4.73 10.34 12.32
CA VAL A 32 -5.40 11.39 13.11
C VAL A 32 -4.36 12.39 13.55
N LEU A 33 -4.53 13.64 13.12
CA LEU A 33 -3.74 14.81 13.49
C LEU A 33 -4.40 15.49 14.68
N PHE A 34 -3.73 15.51 15.82
CA PHE A 34 -4.21 16.23 17.01
C PHE A 34 -4.11 17.74 16.82
N ALA A 35 -4.85 18.49 17.64
CA ALA A 35 -4.79 19.96 17.68
C ALA A 35 -3.38 20.54 17.91
N ASN A 36 -2.47 19.75 18.49
CA ASN A 36 -1.06 20.14 18.71
C ASN A 36 -0.16 19.94 17.48
N GLY A 37 -0.72 19.51 16.35
CA GLY A 37 0.01 19.28 15.10
C GLY A 37 0.76 17.96 15.03
N ARG A 38 0.58 17.05 16.00
CA ARG A 38 1.19 15.71 15.98
C ARG A 38 0.20 14.67 15.47
N LEU A 39 0.71 13.72 14.68
CA LEU A 39 -0.05 12.52 14.33
C LEU A 39 -0.14 11.56 15.52
N ALA A 40 -1.26 10.84 15.60
CA ALA A 40 -1.42 9.72 16.51
C ALA A 40 -0.35 8.65 16.24
N GLY A 41 0.28 8.14 17.30
CA GLY A 41 1.36 7.15 17.22
C GLY A 41 0.92 5.72 16.87
N ARG A 42 -0.23 5.56 16.19
CA ARG A 42 -0.79 4.28 15.77
C ARG A 42 -1.22 4.35 14.31
N ARG A 43 -1.20 3.19 13.65
CA ARG A 43 -1.80 3.03 12.32
C ARG A 43 -3.27 2.68 12.40
N PHE A 44 -4.00 3.04 11.36
CA PHE A 44 -5.40 2.69 11.15
C PHE A 44 -5.51 1.84 9.88
N ALA A 45 -6.41 0.86 9.87
CA ALA A 45 -6.66 0.01 8.72
C ALA A 45 -7.51 0.69 7.65
N SER A 46 -8.23 1.77 8.00
CA SER A 46 -9.06 2.54 7.07
C SER A 46 -9.33 3.96 7.56
N LEU A 47 -9.75 4.82 6.65
CA LEU A 47 -10.23 6.18 6.93
C LEU A 47 -11.42 6.14 7.91
N ALA A 48 -12.33 5.18 7.75
CA ALA A 48 -13.47 4.99 8.65
C ALA A 48 -13.04 4.62 10.08
N GLU A 49 -12.00 3.80 10.24
CA GLU A 49 -11.45 3.48 11.57
C GLU A 49 -10.84 4.72 12.22
N ALA A 50 -10.06 5.51 11.47
CA ALA A 50 -9.50 6.76 11.95
C ALA A 50 -10.60 7.74 12.38
N GLN A 51 -11.67 7.86 11.58
CA GLN A 51 -12.84 8.69 11.86
C GLN A 51 -13.58 8.26 13.13
N ALA A 52 -13.74 6.96 13.37
CA ALA A 52 -14.40 6.44 14.56
C ALA A 52 -13.56 6.62 15.84
N TRP A 53 -12.24 6.76 15.70
CA TRP A 53 -11.32 6.94 16.82
C TRP A 53 -11.04 8.41 17.16
N ALA A 54 -11.07 9.30 16.16
CA ALA A 54 -10.79 10.72 16.35
C ALA A 54 -11.79 11.40 17.30
N HIS A 55 -11.33 12.45 18.00
CA HIS A 55 -12.15 13.34 18.83
C HIS A 55 -12.21 14.76 18.22
N PRO A 56 -13.09 15.02 17.23
CA PRO A 56 -13.17 16.33 16.57
C PRO A 56 -13.44 17.49 17.53
N GLU A 57 -14.14 17.22 18.63
CA GLU A 57 -14.43 18.19 19.70
C GLU A 57 -13.17 18.67 20.45
N LEU A 58 -12.08 17.90 20.40
CA LEU A 58 -10.77 18.27 20.94
C LEU A 58 -9.85 18.90 19.87
N GLY A 59 -10.35 19.06 18.64
CA GLY A 59 -9.61 19.62 17.50
C GLY A 59 -8.83 18.58 16.68
N ASP A 60 -9.11 17.29 16.86
CA ASP A 60 -8.53 16.23 16.04
C ASP A 60 -9.04 16.30 14.59
N GLN A 61 -8.15 16.02 13.63
CA GLN A 61 -8.46 15.97 12.21
C GLN A 61 -8.05 14.62 11.64
N VAL A 62 -8.95 13.99 10.89
CA VAL A 62 -8.62 12.80 10.11
C VAL A 62 -7.96 13.24 8.82
N VAL A 63 -6.80 12.66 8.51
CA VAL A 63 -6.00 13.01 7.34
C VAL A 63 -5.56 11.75 6.61
N GLU A 64 -5.35 11.89 5.31
CA GLU A 64 -4.66 10.92 4.48
C GLU A 64 -3.29 11.47 4.12
N PHE A 65 -2.23 10.71 4.36
CA PHE A 65 -0.87 11.16 4.13
C PHE A 65 0.00 10.03 3.57
N ASN A 66 1.03 10.41 2.82
CA ASN A 66 2.04 9.47 2.37
C ASN A 66 3.11 9.31 3.46
N PRO A 67 3.27 8.12 4.08
CA PRO A 67 4.23 7.92 5.16
C PRO A 67 5.68 7.90 4.66
N VAL A 68 5.92 7.73 3.35
CA VAL A 68 7.25 7.76 2.73
C VAL A 68 7.80 9.19 2.62
N CYS A 69 6.91 10.18 2.55
CA CYS A 69 7.27 11.60 2.50
C CYS A 69 7.58 12.21 3.88
N ASP A 70 7.62 11.39 4.95
CA ASP A 70 8.08 11.88 6.25
C ASP A 70 9.58 12.16 6.20
N CYS A 71 9.92 13.45 6.06
CA CYS A 71 11.28 13.95 6.15
C CYS A 71 11.79 13.84 7.59
N SER A 72 11.95 12.63 8.10
CA SER A 72 12.79 12.35 9.25
C SER A 72 14.24 12.64 8.84
N VAL A 73 14.68 13.90 9.04
CA VAL A 73 16.09 14.33 9.08
C VAL A 73 16.55 14.49 10.52
#